data_AF-A0A353X203-F1
#
_entry.id   AF-A0A353X203-F1
#
_cell.length_a   1.000
_cell.length_b   1.000
_cell.length_c   1.000
_cell.angle_alpha   90.00
_cell.angle_beta   90.00
_cell.angle_gamma   90.00
#
_symmetry.space_group_name_H-M   'P 1'
#
loop_
_entity.id
_entity.type
_entity.pdbx_description
1 polymer ?
#
loop_
_entity_poly.entity_id
_entity_poly.type
_entity_poly.pdbx_seq_one_letter_code
_entity_poly.pdbx_strand_id
1 'polypeptide(L)'
;MGQTGMDGYPWKIEALETAKKYRTPFGVYVTGIDRKSNEKVAEVLAAKKQKESFNYVGAVMTLPTGVQAMAEIQYVRPYETLNYQNMLHRSFSYAAPGSMYEVSPDYGMLVQAWNIYGVARPVVTGFFGIRPMAHLEKVFVDPAMPRSWAEVALKNVPISLNRTTINKSGETDTISQKQDWSIVIPKTKYELQSGIKHSLTTIDGNTYYEIHEKSFTIMVR
;
A
#
# COMPACT_ATOMS: atom_id res chain seq x y z
N MET A 1 6.08 13.85 4.69
CA MET A 1 6.81 14.02 3.41
C MET A 1 7.03 12.67 2.73
N GLY A 2 6.76 12.62 1.44
CA GLY A 2 6.51 11.40 0.65
C GLY A 2 5.14 11.40 -0.04
N GLN A 3 4.50 12.57 -0.20
CA GLN A 3 3.45 12.80 -1.18
C GLN A 3 4.16 13.13 -2.50
N THR A 4 3.83 12.42 -3.57
CA THR A 4 4.11 12.96 -4.90
C THR A 4 3.39 14.31 -4.98
N GLY A 5 4.04 15.37 -5.46
CA GLY A 5 3.52 16.74 -5.45
C GLY A 5 2.29 16.98 -6.34
N MET A 6 1.50 15.93 -6.61
CA MET A 6 0.38 15.94 -7.54
C MET A 6 -1.00 16.08 -6.85
N ASP A 7 -1.04 16.31 -5.54
CA ASP A 7 -2.30 16.42 -4.80
C ASP A 7 -3.21 17.56 -5.27
N GLY A 8 -2.65 18.61 -5.89
CA GLY A 8 -3.41 19.72 -6.48
C GLY A 8 -3.89 19.51 -7.92
N TYR A 9 -3.55 18.40 -8.58
CA TYR A 9 -3.85 18.22 -10.01
C TYR A 9 -5.16 17.48 -10.22
N PRO A 10 -6.10 18.01 -11.05
CA PRO A 10 -7.42 17.43 -11.23
C PRO A 10 -7.37 16.05 -11.93
N TRP A 11 -6.35 15.79 -12.74
CA TRP A 11 -6.22 14.57 -13.53
C TRP A 11 -5.60 13.38 -12.78
N LYS A 12 -5.21 13.53 -11.52
CA LYS A 12 -4.48 12.49 -10.77
C LYS A 12 -5.25 11.16 -10.66
N ILE A 13 -6.56 11.23 -10.42
CA ILE A 13 -7.43 10.05 -10.38
C ILE A 13 -7.66 9.50 -11.78
N GLU A 14 -7.84 10.38 -12.78
CA GLU A 14 -8.01 9.98 -14.17
C GLU A 14 -6.77 9.23 -14.71
N ALA A 15 -5.56 9.62 -14.28
CA ALA A 15 -4.34 8.91 -14.61
C ALA A 15 -4.32 7.49 -14.03
N LEU A 16 -4.77 7.31 -12.78
CA LEU A 16 -4.91 5.98 -12.17
C LEU A 16 -5.96 5.13 -12.87
N GLU A 17 -7.11 5.72 -13.22
CA GLU A 17 -8.13 5.03 -14.01
C GLU A 17 -7.62 4.63 -15.40
N THR A 18 -6.82 5.49 -16.04
CA THR A 18 -6.21 5.19 -17.33
C THR A 18 -5.17 4.08 -17.21
N ALA A 19 -4.38 4.07 -16.14
CA ALA A 19 -3.38 3.03 -15.88
C ALA A 19 -4.00 1.62 -15.81
N LYS A 20 -5.27 1.51 -15.42
CA LYS A 20 -5.98 0.22 -15.35
C LYS A 20 -6.05 -0.51 -16.69
N LYS A 21 -6.02 0.22 -17.80
CA LYS A 21 -6.05 -0.34 -19.16
C LYS A 21 -4.81 -1.18 -19.49
N TYR A 22 -3.75 -1.06 -18.69
CA TYR A 22 -2.47 -1.76 -18.87
C TYR A 22 -2.24 -2.85 -17.82
N ARG A 23 -3.30 -3.32 -17.17
CA ARG A 23 -3.28 -4.43 -16.21
C ARG A 23 -3.50 -5.77 -16.93
N THR A 24 -2.98 -6.82 -16.31
CA THR A 24 -3.22 -8.24 -16.63
C THR A 24 -3.65 -8.95 -15.34
N PRO A 25 -4.04 -10.23 -15.39
CA PRO A 25 -4.30 -10.99 -14.18
C PRO A 25 -3.12 -11.06 -13.20
N PHE A 26 -1.87 -10.87 -13.68
CA PHE A 26 -0.64 -11.03 -12.90
C PHE A 26 0.09 -9.71 -12.59
N GLY A 27 -0.40 -8.57 -13.09
CA GLY A 27 0.20 -7.26 -12.80
C GLY A 27 0.11 -6.27 -13.96
N VAL A 28 0.95 -5.25 -13.94
CA VAL A 28 0.97 -4.14 -14.89
C VAL A 28 2.13 -4.26 -15.88
N TYR A 29 1.89 -3.92 -17.14
CA TYR A 29 2.94 -3.80 -18.14
C TYR A 29 3.92 -2.65 -17.82
N VAL A 30 5.20 -2.81 -18.13
CA VAL A 30 6.22 -1.77 -17.90
C VAL A 30 5.97 -0.51 -18.72
N THR A 31 5.69 -0.64 -20.02
CA THR A 31 5.60 0.51 -20.94
C THR A 31 4.19 0.76 -21.50
N GLY A 32 3.24 -0.17 -21.31
CA GLY A 32 1.86 -0.06 -21.78
C GLY A 32 1.65 -0.13 -23.31
N ILE A 33 2.71 -0.33 -24.11
CA ILE A 33 2.66 -0.19 -25.57
C ILE A 33 2.26 -1.49 -26.30
N ASP A 34 2.40 -2.66 -25.68
CA ASP A 34 2.25 -3.95 -26.37
C ASP A 34 0.81 -4.49 -26.38
N ARG A 35 -0.15 -3.69 -26.83
CA ARG A 35 -1.58 -4.07 -26.87
C ARG A 35 -1.97 -4.81 -28.16
N LYS A 36 -1.01 -5.25 -28.99
CA LYS A 36 -1.31 -6.00 -30.21
C LYS A 36 -1.45 -7.49 -29.90
N SER A 37 -2.71 -7.87 -29.68
CA SER A 37 -3.30 -9.22 -29.68
C SER A 37 -3.59 -9.86 -28.32
N ASN A 38 -4.89 -9.95 -28.01
CA ASN A 38 -5.64 -10.93 -27.20
C ASN A 38 -5.17 -11.29 -25.79
N GLU A 39 -6.12 -11.30 -24.84
CA GLU A 39 -5.99 -11.73 -23.43
C GLU A 39 -5.37 -13.14 -23.25
N LYS A 40 -5.37 -13.98 -24.30
CA LYS A 40 -4.67 -15.27 -24.35
C LYS A 40 -3.14 -15.17 -24.47
N VAL A 41 -2.59 -13.98 -24.75
CA VAL A 41 -1.15 -13.79 -25.04
C VAL A 41 -0.30 -13.69 -23.78
N ALA A 42 -0.86 -13.28 -22.63
CA ALA A 42 -0.11 -13.30 -21.36
C ALA A 42 0.30 -14.74 -20.97
N GLU A 43 -0.57 -15.72 -21.22
CA GLU A 43 -0.31 -17.16 -21.01
C GLU A 43 0.60 -17.75 -22.10
N VAL A 44 0.51 -17.22 -23.33
CA VAL A 44 1.27 -17.72 -24.50
C VAL A 44 2.68 -17.13 -24.61
N LEU A 45 2.96 -15.93 -24.07
CA LEU A 45 4.29 -15.32 -24.11
C LEU A 45 5.30 -16.07 -23.23
N ALA A 46 4.88 -16.63 -22.09
CA ALA A 46 5.71 -17.51 -21.27
C ALA A 46 6.10 -18.79 -22.03
N ALA A 47 5.21 -19.31 -22.88
CA ALA A 47 5.44 -20.55 -23.63
C ALA A 47 6.12 -20.38 -25.01
N LYS A 48 5.96 -19.24 -25.70
CA LYS A 48 6.44 -19.06 -27.09
C LYS A 48 7.80 -18.34 -27.24
N LYS A 49 8.34 -17.69 -26.20
CA LYS A 49 9.58 -16.90 -26.29
C LYS A 49 10.88 -17.67 -25.99
N GLN A 50 10.94 -18.96 -26.27
CA GLN A 50 12.24 -19.65 -26.36
C GLN A 50 13.03 -19.32 -27.66
N LYS A 51 12.50 -18.50 -28.58
CA LYS A 51 13.14 -18.22 -29.88
C LYS A 51 13.38 -16.74 -30.25
N GLU A 52 12.91 -15.76 -29.47
CA GLU A 52 13.22 -14.33 -29.67
C GLU A 52 13.73 -13.71 -28.37
N SER A 53 14.67 -12.76 -28.46
CA SER A 53 15.24 -12.06 -27.32
C SER A 53 14.15 -11.40 -26.46
N PHE A 54 14.20 -11.63 -25.16
CA PHE A 54 13.31 -10.99 -24.20
C PHE A 54 13.39 -9.46 -24.32
N ASN A 55 12.24 -8.78 -24.23
CA ASN A 55 12.12 -7.32 -24.26
C ASN A 55 11.08 -6.86 -23.23
N TYR A 56 11.42 -5.81 -22.47
CA TYR A 56 10.60 -5.18 -21.44
C TYR A 56 9.34 -4.48 -21.96
N VAL A 57 9.22 -4.20 -23.27
CA VAL A 57 8.05 -3.51 -23.85
C VAL A 57 6.72 -4.22 -23.58
N GLY A 58 6.72 -5.56 -23.54
CA GLY A 58 5.55 -6.38 -23.22
C GLY A 58 5.64 -7.09 -21.87
N ALA A 59 6.61 -6.74 -21.02
CA ALA A 59 6.82 -7.42 -19.76
C ALA A 59 5.83 -6.94 -18.70
N VAL A 60 5.24 -7.88 -17.96
CA VAL A 60 4.46 -7.62 -16.74
C VAL A 60 5.42 -7.78 -15.57
N MET A 61 5.58 -6.74 -14.75
CA MET A 61 6.58 -6.77 -13.67
C MET A 61 5.98 -6.43 -12.32
N THR A 62 6.62 -6.98 -11.28
CA THR A 62 6.22 -6.75 -9.89
C THR A 62 6.42 -5.30 -9.45
N LEU A 63 7.50 -4.65 -9.90
CA LEU A 63 7.82 -3.26 -9.56
C LEU A 63 6.74 -2.25 -10.02
N PRO A 64 6.38 -2.13 -11.31
CA PRO A 64 5.33 -1.19 -11.74
C PRO A 64 3.98 -1.50 -11.09
N THR A 65 3.66 -2.77 -10.86
CA THR A 65 2.46 -3.18 -10.13
C THR A 65 2.49 -2.68 -8.68
N GLY A 66 3.62 -2.80 -7.98
CA GLY A 66 3.82 -2.28 -6.63
C GLY A 66 3.81 -0.75 -6.56
N VAL A 67 4.37 -0.07 -7.56
CA VAL A 67 4.28 1.40 -7.69
C VAL A 67 2.83 1.85 -7.84
N GLN A 68 2.04 1.15 -8.65
CA GLN A 68 0.60 1.44 -8.80
C GLN A 68 -0.17 1.19 -7.49
N ALA A 69 0.09 0.09 -6.78
CA ALA A 69 -0.49 -0.15 -5.45
C ALA A 69 -0.22 1.00 -4.47
N MET A 70 1.02 1.51 -4.45
CA MET A 70 1.42 2.64 -3.63
C MET A 70 0.83 3.98 -4.10
N ALA A 71 0.55 4.14 -5.40
CA ALA A 71 -0.10 5.34 -5.92
C ALA A 71 -1.57 5.40 -5.49
N GLU A 72 -2.29 4.28 -5.54
CA GLU A 72 -3.67 4.19 -5.05
C GLU A 72 -3.79 4.52 -3.54
N ILE A 73 -2.77 4.15 -2.74
CA ILE A 73 -2.68 4.53 -1.31
C ILE A 73 -2.63 6.04 -1.11
N GLN A 74 -1.85 6.76 -1.94
CA GLN A 74 -1.72 8.21 -1.80
C GLN A 74 -3.07 8.93 -1.95
N TYR A 75 -4.01 8.32 -2.68
CA TYR A 75 -5.35 8.85 -2.88
C TYR A 75 -6.43 8.10 -2.11
N VAL A 76 -6.06 7.33 -1.09
CA VAL A 76 -6.98 6.64 -0.16
C VAL A 76 -7.93 5.69 -0.90
N ARG A 77 -7.39 4.85 -1.80
CA ARG A 77 -8.15 3.88 -2.62
C ARG A 77 -7.79 2.42 -2.27
N PRO A 78 -8.14 1.94 -1.07
CA PRO A 78 -7.60 0.68 -0.55
C PRO A 78 -8.05 -0.56 -1.31
N TYR A 79 -9.24 -0.56 -1.92
CA TYR A 79 -9.68 -1.67 -2.76
C TYR A 79 -8.83 -1.82 -4.03
N GLU A 80 -8.43 -0.72 -4.65
CA GLU A 80 -7.55 -0.76 -5.83
C GLU A 80 -6.13 -1.18 -5.44
N THR A 81 -5.61 -0.69 -4.30
CA THR A 81 -4.37 -1.18 -3.72
C THR A 81 -4.40 -2.69 -3.52
N LEU A 82 -5.47 -3.22 -2.90
CA LEU A 82 -5.63 -4.65 -2.65
C LEU A 82 -5.72 -5.44 -3.97
N ASN A 83 -6.37 -4.89 -5.00
CA ASN A 83 -6.44 -5.53 -6.32
C ASN A 83 -5.05 -5.72 -6.93
N TYR A 84 -4.19 -4.69 -6.90
CA TYR A 84 -2.81 -4.81 -7.36
C TYR A 84 -1.99 -5.81 -6.54
N GLN A 85 -2.19 -5.87 -5.22
CA GLN A 85 -1.54 -6.89 -4.40
C GLN A 85 -2.00 -8.30 -4.78
N ASN A 86 -3.29 -8.50 -5.02
CA ASN A 86 -3.83 -9.78 -5.47
C ASN A 86 -3.23 -10.22 -6.81
N MET A 87 -2.94 -9.28 -7.72
CA MET A 87 -2.21 -9.59 -8.96
C MET A 87 -0.81 -10.13 -8.67
N LEU A 88 -0.06 -9.50 -7.77
CA LEU A 88 1.26 -9.99 -7.33
C LEU A 88 1.16 -11.36 -6.65
N HIS A 89 0.15 -11.55 -5.81
CA HIS A 89 -0.08 -12.81 -5.08
C HIS A 89 -0.38 -13.98 -6.02
N ARG A 90 -0.99 -13.75 -7.19
CA ARG A 90 -1.20 -14.82 -8.19
C ARG A 90 0.11 -15.37 -8.77
N SER A 91 1.17 -14.57 -8.78
CA SER A 91 2.52 -15.01 -9.19
C SER A 91 3.31 -15.64 -8.03
N PHE A 92 2.86 -15.49 -6.79
CA PHE A 92 3.52 -16.06 -5.63
C PHE A 92 3.36 -17.58 -5.60
N SER A 93 4.47 -18.31 -5.50
CA SER A 93 4.54 -19.77 -5.59
C SER A 93 4.06 -20.34 -6.93
N TYR A 94 4.04 -19.56 -8.01
CA TYR A 94 3.60 -20.04 -9.33
C TYR A 94 4.55 -21.12 -9.89
N ALA A 95 5.85 -20.82 -9.96
CA ALA A 95 6.88 -21.78 -10.39
C ALA A 95 7.99 -22.03 -9.35
N ALA A 96 8.12 -21.15 -8.34
CA ALA A 96 9.09 -21.29 -7.26
C ALA A 96 8.38 -21.17 -5.88
N PRO A 97 8.32 -22.25 -5.07
CA PRO A 97 7.64 -22.24 -3.78
C PRO A 97 8.12 -21.11 -2.87
N GLY A 98 7.18 -20.35 -2.30
CA GLY A 98 7.48 -19.27 -1.36
C GLY A 98 8.12 -18.02 -1.99
N SER A 99 8.11 -17.89 -3.32
CA SER A 99 8.72 -16.76 -4.03
C SER A 99 7.88 -16.28 -5.20
N MET A 100 8.28 -15.17 -5.80
CA MET A 100 7.75 -14.66 -7.06
C MET A 100 8.90 -14.21 -7.95
N TYR A 101 8.69 -14.27 -9.26
CA TYR A 101 9.63 -13.82 -10.27
C TYR A 101 9.55 -12.31 -10.48
N GLU A 102 10.63 -11.74 -10.98
CA GLU A 102 10.73 -10.34 -11.39
C GLU A 102 9.70 -9.99 -12.49
N VAL A 103 9.60 -10.85 -13.50
CA VAL A 103 8.64 -10.75 -14.59
C VAL A 103 7.56 -11.79 -14.35
N SER A 104 6.34 -11.33 -14.14
CA SER A 104 5.21 -12.20 -13.85
C SER A 104 4.69 -12.90 -15.11
N PRO A 105 4.22 -14.15 -14.99
CA PRO A 105 4.14 -14.93 -13.75
C PRO A 105 5.45 -15.62 -13.32
N ASP A 106 6.34 -15.98 -14.25
CA ASP A 106 7.42 -16.96 -14.00
C ASP A 106 8.74 -16.74 -14.76
N TYR A 107 9.05 -15.51 -15.16
CA TYR A 107 10.26 -15.21 -15.95
C TYR A 107 11.24 -14.25 -15.25
N GLY A 108 12.52 -14.36 -15.58
CA GLY A 108 13.58 -13.50 -15.03
C GLY A 108 14.06 -13.96 -13.67
N MET A 109 14.57 -13.02 -12.86
CA MET A 109 15.17 -13.35 -11.55
C MET A 109 14.12 -13.63 -10.48
N LEU A 110 14.44 -14.54 -9.55
CA LEU A 110 13.65 -14.85 -8.36
C LEU A 110 14.08 -13.95 -7.17
N VAL A 111 13.15 -13.67 -6.24
CA VAL A 111 13.45 -13.01 -4.94
C VAL A 111 14.09 -11.61 -5.09
N GLN A 112 13.54 -10.76 -5.94
CA GLN A 112 14.04 -9.39 -6.08
C GLN A 112 13.51 -8.45 -4.98
N ALA A 113 14.33 -7.50 -4.53
CA ALA A 113 13.97 -6.58 -3.44
C ALA A 113 12.75 -5.70 -3.75
N TRP A 114 12.47 -5.41 -5.02
CA TRP A 114 11.27 -4.67 -5.41
C TRP A 114 9.99 -5.51 -5.37
N ASN A 115 10.09 -6.84 -5.32
CA ASN A 115 8.92 -7.72 -5.17
C ASN A 115 8.22 -7.46 -3.83
N ILE A 116 9.00 -7.29 -2.76
CA ILE A 116 8.45 -7.03 -1.42
C ILE A 116 7.90 -5.59 -1.28
N TYR A 117 8.38 -4.64 -2.10
CA TYR A 117 7.91 -3.25 -2.06
C TYR A 117 6.40 -3.15 -2.31
N GLY A 118 5.87 -3.86 -3.31
CA GLY A 118 4.43 -3.88 -3.61
C GLY A 118 3.58 -4.69 -2.64
N VAL A 119 4.20 -5.42 -1.71
CA VAL A 119 3.50 -6.32 -0.77
C VAL A 119 3.54 -5.76 0.65
N ALA A 120 4.72 -5.58 1.24
CA ALA A 120 4.84 -5.20 2.64
C ALA A 120 4.55 -3.71 2.88
N ARG A 121 5.03 -2.83 2.00
CA ARG A 121 4.90 -1.39 2.19
C ARG A 121 3.44 -0.93 2.16
N PRO A 122 2.57 -1.37 1.22
CA PRO A 122 1.16 -1.02 1.24
C PRO A 122 0.43 -1.44 2.52
N VAL A 123 0.80 -2.59 3.10
CA VAL A 123 0.20 -3.04 4.36
C VAL A 123 0.54 -2.06 5.48
N VAL A 124 1.82 -1.79 5.71
CA VAL A 124 2.26 -0.96 6.84
C VAL A 124 1.90 0.52 6.67
N THR A 125 2.24 1.10 5.53
CA THR A 125 2.12 2.56 5.33
C THR A 125 0.81 2.98 4.67
N GLY A 126 0.10 2.03 4.05
CA GLY A 126 -1.18 2.27 3.38
C GLY A 126 -2.36 1.85 4.24
N PHE A 127 -2.65 0.55 4.29
CA PHE A 127 -3.81 0.02 5.02
C PHE A 127 -3.78 0.39 6.51
N PHE A 128 -2.64 0.19 7.17
CA PHE A 128 -2.46 0.57 8.57
C PHE A 128 -2.00 2.02 8.74
N GLY A 129 -1.58 2.69 7.67
CA GLY A 129 -1.29 4.12 7.68
C GLY A 129 -0.15 4.57 8.60
N ILE A 130 0.72 3.66 9.05
CA ILE A 130 1.81 3.96 10.00
C ILE A 130 2.91 4.71 9.28
N ARG A 131 3.19 5.93 9.74
CA ARG A 131 4.21 6.83 9.21
C ARG A 131 5.10 7.32 10.35
N PRO A 132 6.30 6.76 10.54
CA PRO A 132 7.14 7.09 11.67
C PRO A 132 7.82 8.47 11.49
N MET A 133 7.86 9.26 12.56
CA MET A 133 8.68 10.45 12.71
C MET A 133 9.55 10.31 13.96
N ALA A 134 10.38 9.26 13.97
CA ALA A 134 11.13 8.82 15.15
C ALA A 134 12.05 9.89 15.75
N HIS A 135 12.61 10.78 14.92
CA HIS A 135 13.46 11.90 15.36
C HIS A 135 12.71 12.96 16.18
N LEU A 136 11.37 12.94 16.14
CA LEU A 136 10.49 13.81 16.94
C LEU A 136 9.72 13.02 18.00
N GLU A 137 10.00 11.72 18.17
CA GLU A 137 9.22 10.83 19.03
C GLU A 137 7.72 10.86 18.67
N LYS A 138 7.40 10.94 17.36
CA LYS A 138 6.02 10.93 16.86
C LYS A 138 5.75 9.78 15.90
N VAL A 139 4.50 9.30 15.90
CA VAL A 139 3.99 8.36 14.89
C VAL A 139 2.72 8.92 14.28
N PHE A 140 2.75 9.17 12.98
CA PHE A 140 1.53 9.46 12.23
C PHE A 140 0.77 8.17 11.94
N VAL A 141 -0.54 8.19 12.16
CA VAL A 141 -1.43 7.06 11.93
C VAL A 141 -2.66 7.54 11.17
N ASP A 142 -2.96 6.90 10.03
CA ASP A 142 -4.12 7.19 9.18
C ASP A 142 -4.59 5.90 8.50
N PRO A 143 -5.22 4.97 9.24
CA PRO A 143 -5.65 3.69 8.70
C PRO A 143 -6.68 3.88 7.59
N ALA A 144 -6.46 3.19 6.49
CA ALA A 144 -7.31 3.19 5.31
C ALA A 144 -7.48 1.75 4.81
N MET A 145 -8.15 0.92 5.62
CA MET A 145 -8.34 -0.49 5.29
C MET A 145 -9.58 -0.71 4.40
N PRO A 146 -9.63 -1.77 3.58
CA PRO A 146 -10.86 -2.19 2.92
C PRO A 146 -11.96 -2.49 3.96
N ARG A 147 -13.21 -2.09 3.69
CA ARG A 147 -14.34 -2.36 4.62
C ARG A 147 -14.62 -3.86 4.76
N SER A 148 -14.21 -4.68 3.79
CA SER A 148 -14.30 -6.13 3.88
C SER A 148 -13.43 -6.73 4.99
N TRP A 149 -12.49 -5.98 5.57
CA TRP A 149 -11.67 -6.41 6.70
C TRP A 149 -12.34 -6.03 8.02
N ALA A 150 -13.29 -6.85 8.48
CA ALA A 150 -14.00 -6.61 9.73
C ALA A 150 -13.09 -6.70 10.97
N GLU A 151 -12.15 -7.66 10.95
CA GLU A 151 -11.19 -7.87 12.02
C GLU A 151 -9.80 -8.08 11.43
N VAL A 152 -8.85 -7.22 11.80
CA VAL A 152 -7.47 -7.32 11.32
C VAL A 152 -6.53 -6.55 12.25
N ALA A 153 -5.31 -7.04 12.43
CA ALA A 153 -4.32 -6.39 13.29
C ALA A 153 -2.92 -6.44 12.70
N LEU A 154 -2.18 -5.36 12.90
CA LEU A 154 -0.74 -5.29 12.67
C LEU A 154 -0.09 -4.96 14.02
N LYS A 155 0.64 -5.94 14.55
CA LYS A 155 1.14 -5.92 15.94
C LYS A 155 2.65 -5.69 15.99
N ASN A 156 3.10 -4.99 17.01
CA ASN A 156 4.51 -4.84 17.38
C ASN A 156 5.43 -4.28 16.28
N VAL A 157 4.90 -3.38 15.44
CA VAL A 157 5.67 -2.73 14.37
C VAL A 157 6.83 -1.96 14.99
N PRO A 158 8.09 -2.31 14.69
CA PRO A 158 9.24 -1.63 15.28
C PRO A 158 9.40 -0.22 14.68
N ILE A 159 9.53 0.78 15.55
CA ILE A 159 9.80 2.16 15.18
C ILE A 159 10.89 2.70 16.12
N SER A 160 12.16 2.59 15.73
CA SER A 160 13.29 2.88 16.62
C SER A 160 13.15 2.14 17.96
N LEU A 161 13.11 2.85 19.10
CA LEU A 161 12.92 2.31 20.44
C LEU A 161 11.44 2.02 20.80
N ASN A 162 10.50 2.35 19.92
CA ASN A 162 9.07 2.14 20.11
C ASN A 162 8.55 0.91 19.35
N ARG A 163 7.39 0.42 19.77
CA ARG A 163 6.61 -0.61 19.07
C ARG A 163 5.17 -0.17 19.03
N THR A 164 4.58 -0.13 17.83
CA THR A 164 3.19 0.27 17.61
C THR A 164 2.35 -0.91 17.15
N THR A 165 1.13 -0.99 17.67
CA THR A 165 0.12 -1.97 17.28
C THR A 165 -1.15 -1.23 16.89
N ILE A 166 -1.77 -1.65 15.79
CA ILE A 166 -3.08 -1.19 15.36
C ILE A 166 -3.97 -2.43 15.22
N ASN A 167 -5.15 -2.38 15.82
CA ASN A 167 -6.16 -3.42 15.74
C ASN A 167 -7.48 -2.83 15.27
N LYS A 168 -8.02 -3.35 14.18
CA LYS A 168 -9.35 -3.01 13.67
C LYS A 168 -10.36 -4.05 14.13
N SER A 169 -11.47 -3.57 14.68
CA SER A 169 -12.62 -4.37 15.09
C SER A 169 -13.90 -3.64 14.67
N GLY A 170 -14.55 -4.11 13.61
CA GLY A 170 -15.69 -3.43 13.00
C GLY A 170 -15.30 -2.02 12.53
N GLU A 171 -16.00 -1.00 13.02
CA GLU A 171 -15.76 0.41 12.67
C GLU A 171 -14.76 1.12 13.60
N THR A 172 -14.21 0.40 14.57
CA THR A 172 -13.24 0.94 15.53
C THR A 172 -11.83 0.48 15.21
N ASP A 173 -10.86 1.39 15.37
CA ASP A 173 -9.45 1.08 15.33
C ASP A 173 -8.83 1.41 16.70
N THR A 174 -8.24 0.43 17.36
CA THR A 174 -7.47 0.61 18.59
C THR A 174 -6.00 0.75 18.24
N ILE A 175 -5.39 1.84 18.66
CA ILE A 175 -3.98 2.14 18.47
C ILE A 175 -3.29 2.01 19.83
N SER A 176 -2.13 1.36 19.86
CA SER A 176 -1.32 1.24 21.07
C SER A 176 0.17 1.26 20.78
N GLN A 177 0.96 1.67 21.78
CA GLN A 177 2.41 1.76 21.68
C GLN A 177 3.11 1.47 23.02
N LYS A 178 4.39 1.12 22.96
CA LYS A 178 5.19 0.80 24.15
C LYS A 178 5.78 2.04 24.82
N GLN A 179 6.22 3.03 24.04
CA GLN A 179 6.85 4.26 24.53
C GLN A 179 5.85 5.41 24.65
N ASP A 180 6.22 6.44 25.40
CA ASP A 180 5.45 7.68 25.61
C ASP A 180 5.61 8.67 24.44
N TRP A 181 5.52 8.16 23.21
CA TRP A 181 5.60 8.97 21.98
C TRP A 181 4.25 9.62 21.67
N SER A 182 4.22 10.70 20.89
CA SER A 182 2.93 11.25 20.45
C SER A 182 2.41 10.53 19.20
N ILE A 183 1.12 10.25 19.18
CA ILE A 183 0.43 9.70 18.01
C ILE A 183 -0.37 10.81 17.35
N VAL A 184 -0.14 11.03 16.07
CA VAL A 184 -0.76 12.10 15.28
C VAL A 184 -1.75 11.50 14.30
N ILE A 185 -3.02 11.90 14.39
CA ILE A 185 -4.09 11.41 13.51
C ILE A 185 -4.90 12.57 12.88
N PRO A 186 -5.39 12.44 11.62
CA PRO A 186 -6.21 13.46 10.97
C PRO A 186 -7.52 13.75 11.73
N LYS A 187 -7.74 15.01 12.13
CA LYS A 187 -8.96 15.40 12.86
C LYS A 187 -10.23 15.27 12.01
N THR A 188 -10.10 15.46 10.70
CA THR A 188 -11.23 15.47 9.77
C THR A 188 -11.82 14.08 9.51
N LYS A 189 -11.06 13.01 9.76
CA LYS A 189 -11.45 11.63 9.45
C LYS A 189 -11.96 10.84 10.65
N TYR A 190 -11.57 11.23 11.86
CA TYR A 190 -11.76 10.39 13.04
C TYR A 190 -12.50 11.10 14.17
N GLU A 191 -13.24 10.32 14.92
CA GLU A 191 -13.79 10.67 16.23
C GLU A 191 -12.98 9.98 17.32
N LEU A 192 -12.64 10.75 18.36
CA LEU A 192 -12.00 10.26 19.57
C LEU A 192 -13.06 9.87 20.59
N GLN A 193 -12.83 8.77 21.29
CA GLN A 193 -13.61 8.46 22.49
C GLN A 193 -13.46 9.58 23.53
N SER A 194 -14.52 9.80 24.32
CA SER A 194 -14.54 10.81 25.37
C SER A 194 -13.41 10.57 26.39
N GLY A 195 -12.78 11.65 26.84
CA GLY A 195 -11.74 11.60 27.88
C GLY A 195 -10.30 11.44 27.39
N ILE A 196 -10.08 11.19 26.09
CA ILE A 196 -8.72 11.10 25.52
C ILE A 196 -8.03 12.47 25.58
N LYS A 197 -6.89 12.52 26.26
CA LYS A 197 -6.03 13.71 26.33
C LYS A 197 -5.31 13.93 25.01
N HIS A 198 -5.56 15.08 24.40
CA HIS A 198 -4.96 15.44 23.13
C HIS A 198 -4.74 16.96 23.03
N SER A 199 -3.83 17.33 22.14
CA SER A 199 -3.68 18.69 21.65
C SER A 199 -4.05 18.75 20.16
N LEU A 200 -4.19 19.96 19.61
CA LEU A 200 -4.37 20.16 18.18
C LEU A 200 -3.09 20.71 17.58
N THR A 201 -2.71 20.16 16.44
CA THR A 201 -1.57 20.62 15.65
C THR A 201 -1.98 20.80 14.19
N THR A 202 -1.31 21.71 13.48
CA THR A 202 -1.59 22.00 12.08
C THR A 202 -0.34 21.73 11.26
N ILE A 203 -0.48 20.88 10.23
CA ILE A 203 0.62 20.46 9.37
C ILE A 203 0.13 20.56 7.92
N ASP A 204 0.83 21.35 7.11
CA ASP A 204 0.49 21.62 5.71
C ASP A 204 -0.98 22.07 5.53
N GLY A 205 -1.45 22.95 6.42
CA GLY A 205 -2.83 23.48 6.41
C GLY A 205 -3.91 22.51 6.91
N ASN A 206 -3.56 21.27 7.28
CA ASN A 206 -4.50 20.29 7.82
C ASN A 206 -4.40 20.21 9.34
N THR A 207 -5.52 20.07 10.02
CA THR A 207 -5.57 19.91 11.49
C THR A 207 -5.53 18.44 11.89
N TYR A 208 -4.72 18.14 12.91
CA TYR A 208 -4.52 16.81 13.47
C TYR A 208 -4.76 16.82 14.97
N TYR A 209 -5.21 15.69 15.49
CA TYR A 209 -5.09 15.39 16.91
C TYR A 209 -3.68 14.89 17.18
N GLU A 210 -3.01 15.46 18.19
CA GLU A 210 -1.76 14.94 18.73
C GLU A 210 -2.05 14.37 20.13
N ILE A 211 -1.94 13.05 20.24
CA ILE A 211 -2.39 12.25 21.38
C ILE A 211 -1.17 11.72 22.13
N HIS A 212 -1.16 11.88 23.46
CA HIS A 212 -0.04 11.49 24.33
C HIS A 212 -0.37 10.24 25.17
N GLU A 213 -1.37 9.47 24.77
CA GLU A 213 -1.78 8.24 25.43
C GLU A 213 -1.12 7.02 24.79
N LYS A 214 -0.75 6.03 25.61
CA LYS A 214 -0.15 4.77 25.12
C LYS A 214 -1.13 3.88 24.38
N SER A 215 -2.42 4.03 24.65
CA SER A 215 -3.46 3.27 23.96
C SER A 215 -4.77 4.04 23.97
N PHE A 216 -5.43 4.07 22.83
CA PHE A 216 -6.74 4.70 22.66
C PHE A 216 -7.46 4.08 21.46
N THR A 217 -8.76 4.36 21.35
CA THR A 217 -9.59 3.89 20.24
C THR A 217 -10.16 5.07 19.48
N ILE A 218 -10.18 4.93 18.16
CA ILE A 218 -10.76 5.89 17.22
C ILE A 218 -11.89 5.23 16.44
N MET A 219 -12.85 6.05 16.03
CA MET A 219 -13.90 5.66 15.08
C MET A 219 -13.77 6.48 13.82
N VAL A 220 -14.01 5.86 12.68
CA VAL A 220 -14.12 6.57 11.40
C VAL A 220 -15.42 7.37 11.42
N ARG A 221 -15.36 8.64 11.01
CA ARG A 221 -16.54 9.50 10.83
C ARG A 221 -17.40 9.10 9.64
#